data_AF-A0A832QZS0-F1
#
_entry.id   AF-A0A832QZS0-F1
#
_cell.length_a   1.000
_cell.length_b   1.000
_cell.length_c   1.000
_cell.angle_alpha   90.00
_cell.angle_beta   90.00
_cell.angle_gamma   90.00
#
_symmetry.space_group_name_H-M   'P 1'
#
loop_
_entity.id
_entity.type
_entity.pdbx_description
1 polymer ?
#
loop_
_entity_poly.entity_id
_entity_poly.type
_entity_poly.pdbx_seq_one_letter_code
_entity_poly.pdbx_strand_id
1 'polypeptide(L)'
;MVFRFLQTKTLGARQPLGLFSFIIVFSLFTGCASGFNAMEHLDETLRNYHHHLVAQSVDSAALFVANEGHEAFESLHDPAQNLNRLEEYVVVSVREKRPTKEDSTHTAKVTVKARLRRSDSITVNFVRFQEEWKRFGNTWKLIDTQMIKVDGDFWGRD
;
A
#
# COMPACT_ATOMS: atom_id res chain seq x y z
N MET A 1 50.98 52.64 48.93
CA MET A 1 50.21 52.82 47.68
C MET A 1 50.01 51.45 47.06
N VAL A 2 48.76 51.01 46.89
CA VAL A 2 48.38 49.70 46.31
C VAL A 2 48.54 49.79 44.79
N PHE A 3 49.02 48.74 44.12
CA PHE A 3 48.32 48.15 42.96
C PHE A 3 48.83 46.74 42.65
N ARG A 4 47.85 45.82 42.57
CA ARG A 4 47.91 44.43 42.09
C ARG A 4 48.03 44.39 40.56
N PHE A 5 48.50 43.26 40.01
CA PHE A 5 47.82 42.37 39.05
C PHE A 5 48.84 41.27 38.64
N LEU A 6 48.68 39.99 39.00
CA LEU A 6 47.88 38.93 38.32
C LEU A 6 48.20 38.84 36.82
N GLN A 7 48.56 37.72 36.19
CA GLN A 7 48.72 36.33 36.62
C GLN A 7 49.39 35.55 35.44
N THR A 8 50.34 34.66 35.76
CA THR A 8 50.73 33.38 35.09
C THR A 8 50.77 33.26 33.55
N LYS A 9 51.95 33.18 32.90
CA LYS A 9 52.81 31.98 32.66
C LYS A 9 52.14 30.88 31.82
N THR A 10 52.46 30.77 30.51
CA THR A 10 53.43 29.84 29.84
C THR A 10 53.04 28.35 29.95
N LEU A 11 53.16 27.45 28.97
CA LEU A 11 54.04 27.25 27.80
C LEU A 11 53.53 25.96 27.11
N GLY A 12 53.77 25.74 25.81
CA GLY A 12 53.79 24.36 25.26
C GLY A 12 53.37 24.19 23.80
N ALA A 13 54.34 24.28 22.90
CA ALA A 13 54.22 23.97 21.48
C ALA A 13 54.47 22.48 21.16
N ARG A 14 53.75 21.90 20.17
CA ARG A 14 54.28 21.03 19.08
C ARG A 14 53.16 20.38 18.23
N GLN A 15 53.34 20.43 16.90
CA GLN A 15 52.61 19.64 15.89
C GLN A 15 53.00 18.14 15.95
N PRO A 16 52.17 17.24 15.37
CA PRO A 16 52.58 16.45 14.19
C PRO A 16 51.43 16.26 13.15
N LEU A 17 51.68 16.37 11.83
CA LEU A 17 52.01 15.29 10.87
C LEU A 17 50.97 14.16 10.72
N GLY A 18 50.27 14.19 9.58
CA GLY A 18 49.94 13.06 8.69
C GLY A 18 49.03 11.94 9.22
N LEU A 19 47.82 11.80 8.69
CA LEU A 19 47.10 10.52 8.75
C LEU A 19 46.04 10.37 7.63
N PHE A 20 46.35 9.44 6.71
CA PHE A 20 45.49 8.51 5.97
C PHE A 20 44.42 9.03 4.98
N SER A 21 44.70 8.77 3.71
CA SER A 21 43.70 8.42 2.71
C SER A 21 42.80 7.29 3.24
N PHE A 22 41.51 7.56 3.43
CA PHE A 22 40.50 6.51 3.54
C PHE A 22 39.82 6.39 2.17
N ILE A 23 40.32 5.46 1.35
CA ILE A 23 39.54 4.95 0.22
C ILE A 23 38.47 4.06 0.84
N ILE A 24 37.24 4.55 0.92
CA ILE A 24 36.08 3.73 1.27
C ILE A 24 35.78 2.87 0.04
N VAL A 25 36.34 1.65 0.03
CA VAL A 25 35.93 0.60 -0.88
C VAL A 25 34.56 0.12 -0.42
N PHE A 26 33.49 0.59 -1.06
CA PHE A 26 32.16 -0.03 -0.96
C PHE A 26 32.21 -1.42 -1.61
N SER A 27 32.72 -2.39 -0.87
CA SER A 27 32.60 -3.80 -1.24
C SER A 27 31.21 -4.29 -0.87
N LEU A 28 30.42 -4.59 -1.91
CA LEU A 28 29.49 -5.71 -1.98
C LEU A 28 28.43 -5.82 -0.88
N PHE A 29 27.32 -5.12 -1.08
CA PHE A 29 25.99 -5.63 -0.74
C PHE A 29 25.11 -5.66 -1.99
N THR A 30 25.54 -6.40 -3.01
CA THR A 30 24.65 -6.91 -4.05
C THR A 30 23.91 -8.11 -3.48
N GLY A 31 22.74 -7.86 -2.88
CA GLY A 31 21.89 -8.95 -2.42
C GLY A 31 20.85 -8.55 -1.39
N CYS A 32 19.91 -7.69 -1.77
CA CYS A 32 18.53 -7.59 -1.21
C CYS A 32 17.77 -6.44 -1.93
N ALA A 33 17.70 -6.49 -3.28
CA ALA A 33 16.97 -5.47 -4.06
C ALA A 33 15.60 -5.97 -4.59
N SER A 34 15.22 -7.23 -4.36
CA SER A 34 13.98 -7.81 -4.91
C SER A 34 12.78 -7.79 -3.97
N GLY A 35 12.95 -7.38 -2.70
CA GLY A 35 11.89 -7.41 -1.69
C GLY A 35 10.95 -6.19 -1.69
N PHE A 36 11.38 -5.04 -2.22
CA PHE A 36 10.62 -3.78 -2.14
C PHE A 36 9.61 -3.59 -3.28
N ASN A 37 9.68 -4.37 -4.35
CA ASN A 37 8.91 -4.09 -5.57
C ASN A 37 7.51 -4.73 -5.60
N ALA A 38 7.31 -5.84 -4.87
CA ALA A 38 6.07 -6.62 -4.94
C ALA A 38 4.86 -5.86 -4.39
N MET A 39 5.02 -5.20 -3.25
CA MET A 39 3.95 -4.48 -2.56
C MET A 39 3.70 -3.08 -3.15
N GLU A 40 4.73 -2.44 -3.68
CA GLU A 40 4.60 -1.16 -4.39
C GLU A 40 3.71 -1.32 -5.64
N HIS A 41 3.91 -2.40 -6.40
CA HIS A 41 3.03 -2.74 -7.51
C HIS A 41 1.60 -3.09 -7.07
N LEU A 42 1.39 -3.60 -5.85
CA LEU A 42 0.03 -3.86 -5.34
C LEU A 42 -0.69 -2.53 -5.04
N ASP A 43 -0.05 -1.56 -4.41
CA ASP A 43 -0.66 -0.25 -4.13
C ASP A 43 -1.13 0.45 -5.42
N GLU A 44 -0.28 0.47 -6.45
CA GLU A 44 -0.64 1.01 -7.75
C GLU A 44 -1.80 0.24 -8.40
N THR A 45 -1.77 -1.10 -8.31
CA THR A 45 -2.84 -1.96 -8.81
C THR A 45 -4.17 -1.65 -8.12
N LEU A 46 -4.18 -1.54 -6.80
CA LEU A 46 -5.37 -1.22 -6.01
C LEU A 46 -5.92 0.15 -6.39
N ARG A 47 -5.06 1.15 -6.52
CA ARG A 47 -5.47 2.50 -6.93
C ARG A 47 -6.11 2.49 -8.32
N ASN A 48 -5.49 1.84 -9.29
CA ASN A 48 -5.99 1.79 -10.67
C ASN A 48 -7.33 1.03 -10.76
N TYR A 49 -7.41 -0.14 -10.12
CA TYR A 49 -8.64 -0.93 -10.07
C TYR A 49 -9.82 -0.13 -9.50
N HIS A 50 -9.65 0.47 -8.32
CA HIS A 50 -10.72 1.24 -7.69
C HIS A 50 -11.02 2.55 -8.43
N HIS A 51 -10.03 3.17 -9.08
CA HIS A 51 -10.26 4.33 -9.94
C HIS A 51 -11.20 3.99 -11.10
N HIS A 52 -11.00 2.83 -11.75
CA HIS A 52 -11.91 2.38 -12.81
C HIS A 52 -13.32 2.10 -12.28
N LEU A 53 -13.45 1.53 -11.08
CA LEU A 53 -14.76 1.31 -10.45
C LEU A 53 -15.49 2.63 -10.14
N VAL A 54 -14.80 3.63 -9.58
CA VAL A 54 -15.37 4.96 -9.35
C VAL A 54 -15.77 5.65 -10.66
N ALA A 55 -14.95 5.48 -11.71
CA ALA A 55 -15.22 5.99 -13.05
C ALA A 55 -16.29 5.19 -13.81
N GLN A 56 -16.89 4.16 -13.22
CA GLN A 56 -17.89 3.27 -13.83
C GLN A 56 -17.38 2.55 -15.09
N SER A 57 -16.06 2.37 -15.21
CA SER A 57 -15.44 1.60 -16.28
C SER A 57 -15.25 0.16 -15.82
N VAL A 58 -16.37 -0.58 -15.70
CA VAL A 58 -16.38 -1.97 -15.19
C VAL A 58 -15.51 -2.88 -16.05
N ASP A 59 -15.54 -2.73 -17.37
CA ASP A 59 -14.68 -3.51 -18.29
C ASP A 59 -13.18 -3.30 -18.02
N SER A 60 -12.79 -2.06 -17.68
CA SER A 60 -11.39 -1.76 -17.32
C SER A 60 -11.03 -2.32 -15.95
N ALA A 61 -11.95 -2.25 -14.98
CA ALA A 61 -11.75 -2.85 -13.67
C ALA A 61 -11.65 -4.39 -13.75
N ALA A 62 -12.42 -5.02 -14.63
CA ALA A 62 -12.40 -6.46 -14.88
C ALA A 62 -11.03 -6.97 -15.34
N LEU A 63 -10.20 -6.13 -15.97
CA LEU A 63 -8.83 -6.48 -16.34
C LEU A 63 -7.95 -6.80 -15.13
N PHE A 64 -8.30 -6.34 -13.93
CA PHE A 64 -7.59 -6.63 -12.69
C PHE A 64 -8.10 -7.89 -11.99
N VAL A 65 -9.14 -8.54 -12.51
CA VAL A 65 -9.78 -9.70 -11.90
C VAL A 65 -9.25 -10.98 -12.55
N ALA A 66 -8.90 -11.97 -11.74
CA ALA A 66 -8.57 -13.31 -12.22
C ALA A 66 -9.85 -14.07 -12.56
N ASN A 67 -9.74 -15.11 -13.40
CA ASN A 67 -10.89 -15.92 -13.80
C ASN A 67 -11.68 -16.46 -12.60
N GLU A 68 -10.99 -16.84 -11.52
CA GLU A 68 -11.60 -17.34 -10.27
C GLU A 68 -12.40 -16.29 -9.50
N GLY A 69 -12.04 -15.00 -9.60
CA GLY A 69 -12.75 -13.90 -8.95
C GLY A 69 -13.85 -13.26 -9.80
N HIS A 70 -14.02 -13.70 -11.06
CA HIS A 70 -14.88 -13.01 -12.02
C HIS A 70 -16.37 -13.13 -11.65
N GLU A 71 -16.82 -14.30 -11.20
CA GLU A 71 -18.20 -14.51 -10.76
C GLU A 71 -18.58 -13.59 -9.59
N ALA A 72 -17.70 -13.52 -8.57
CA ALA A 72 -17.89 -12.63 -7.42
C ALA A 72 -17.89 -11.16 -7.86
N PHE A 73 -16.97 -10.76 -8.76
CA PHE A 73 -16.90 -9.41 -9.31
C PHE A 73 -18.17 -9.02 -10.08
N GLU A 74 -18.63 -9.86 -11.01
CA GLU A 74 -19.84 -9.63 -11.79
C GLU A 74 -21.07 -9.51 -10.88
N SER A 75 -21.19 -10.37 -9.86
CA SER A 75 -22.30 -10.31 -8.91
C SER A 75 -22.45 -8.96 -8.18
N LEU A 76 -21.35 -8.20 -8.07
CA LEU A 76 -21.31 -6.91 -7.39
C LEU A 76 -21.37 -5.72 -8.36
N HIS A 77 -20.96 -5.91 -9.62
CA HIS A 77 -20.72 -4.82 -10.57
C HIS A 77 -21.49 -4.94 -11.89
N ASP A 78 -22.30 -5.98 -12.09
CA ASP A 78 -23.13 -6.17 -13.28
C ASP A 78 -24.04 -4.94 -13.56
N PRO A 79 -23.80 -4.20 -14.65
CA PRO A 79 -24.60 -3.04 -15.03
C PRO A 79 -26.06 -3.39 -15.33
N ALA A 80 -26.35 -4.60 -15.81
CA ALA A 80 -27.69 -5.03 -16.19
C ALA A 80 -28.62 -5.21 -14.96
N GLN A 81 -28.04 -5.41 -13.77
CA GLN A 81 -28.79 -5.62 -12.53
C GLN A 81 -29.04 -4.33 -11.73
N ASN A 82 -28.76 -3.16 -12.32
CA ASN A 82 -28.96 -1.85 -11.70
C ASN A 82 -28.32 -1.75 -10.29
N LEU A 83 -27.10 -2.30 -10.19
CA LEU A 83 -26.38 -2.43 -8.92
C LEU A 83 -25.80 -1.10 -8.43
N ASN A 84 -25.27 -1.16 -7.20
CA ASN A 84 -24.70 -0.01 -6.52
C ASN A 84 -23.46 0.54 -7.25
N ARG A 85 -23.42 1.85 -7.44
CA ARG A 85 -22.28 2.60 -7.95
C ARG A 85 -21.32 2.92 -6.81
N LEU A 86 -20.04 2.68 -7.03
CA LEU A 86 -18.97 3.11 -6.12
C LEU A 86 -18.74 4.61 -6.29
N GLU A 87 -19.00 5.40 -5.25
CA GLU A 87 -18.76 6.85 -5.26
C GLU A 87 -17.39 7.20 -4.71
N GLU A 88 -16.97 6.51 -3.65
CA GLU A 88 -15.76 6.79 -2.90
C GLU A 88 -15.27 5.52 -2.22
N TYR A 89 -13.96 5.40 -2.05
CA TYR A 89 -13.35 4.27 -1.36
C TYR A 89 -12.12 4.70 -0.55
N VAL A 90 -11.81 3.92 0.47
CA VAL A 90 -10.59 4.03 1.26
C VAL A 90 -10.06 2.63 1.54
N VAL A 91 -8.81 2.37 1.16
CA VAL A 91 -8.10 1.15 1.57
C VAL A 91 -7.72 1.29 3.04
N VAL A 92 -8.31 0.47 3.90
CA VAL A 92 -8.14 0.53 5.36
C VAL A 92 -7.00 -0.36 5.84
N SER A 93 -6.83 -1.51 5.21
CA SER A 93 -5.75 -2.43 5.58
C SER A 93 -5.31 -3.26 4.39
N VAL A 94 -4.01 -3.48 4.28
CA VAL A 94 -3.41 -4.45 3.37
C VAL A 94 -2.58 -5.42 4.21
N ARG A 95 -2.90 -6.70 4.15
CA ARG A 95 -2.19 -7.76 4.87
C ARG A 95 -1.65 -8.77 3.87
N GLU A 96 -0.34 -8.70 3.60
CA GLU A 96 0.33 -9.70 2.79
C GLU A 96 0.40 -11.03 3.56
N LYS A 97 -0.05 -12.11 2.92
CA LYS A 97 0.19 -13.47 3.34
C LYS A 97 1.41 -13.96 2.57
N ARG A 98 2.51 -14.13 3.30
CA ARG A 98 3.77 -14.57 2.73
C ARG A 98 3.61 -15.99 2.14
N PRO A 99 4.28 -16.27 1.01
CA PRO A 99 4.28 -17.60 0.44
C PRO A 99 4.81 -18.64 1.45
N THR A 100 4.20 -19.82 1.46
CA THR A 100 4.66 -20.96 2.26
C THR A 100 5.50 -21.90 1.41
N LYS A 101 6.01 -23.00 2.00
CA LYS A 101 6.70 -24.03 1.22
C LYS A 101 5.77 -24.76 0.25
N GLU A 102 4.47 -24.83 0.55
CA GLU A 102 3.46 -25.46 -0.32
C GLU A 102 2.88 -24.50 -1.37
N ASP A 103 2.79 -23.20 -1.08
CA ASP A 103 2.28 -22.18 -2.01
C ASP A 103 3.30 -21.06 -2.18
N SER A 104 3.99 -21.07 -3.32
CA SER A 104 4.99 -20.06 -3.68
C SER A 104 4.38 -18.71 -4.10
N THR A 105 3.05 -18.60 -4.12
CA THR A 105 2.36 -17.40 -4.61
C THR A 105 2.16 -16.39 -3.50
N HIS A 106 2.50 -15.12 -3.78
CA HIS A 106 2.13 -14.03 -2.87
C HIS A 106 0.63 -13.79 -2.93
N THR A 107 0.01 -13.72 -1.75
CA THR A 107 -1.39 -13.34 -1.60
C THR A 107 -1.51 -12.17 -0.65
N ALA A 108 -2.54 -11.34 -0.79
CA ALA A 108 -2.81 -10.21 0.07
C ALA A 108 -4.29 -10.11 0.36
N LYS A 109 -4.63 -9.89 1.63
CA LYS A 109 -6.00 -9.55 2.04
C LYS A 109 -6.11 -8.05 2.20
N VAL A 110 -7.04 -7.46 1.47
CA VAL A 110 -7.26 -6.02 1.43
C VAL A 110 -8.65 -5.73 1.98
N THR A 111 -8.71 -4.79 2.92
CA THR A 111 -9.99 -4.30 3.46
C THR A 111 -10.22 -2.90 2.91
N VAL A 112 -11.36 -2.70 2.25
CA VAL A 112 -11.73 -1.43 1.64
C VAL A 112 -13.04 -0.96 2.24
N LYS A 113 -13.09 0.28 2.74
CA LYS A 113 -14.35 0.95 3.05
C LYS A 113 -14.83 1.66 1.80
N ALA A 114 -16.12 1.52 1.48
CA ALA A 114 -16.70 2.04 0.26
C ALA A 114 -18.05 2.71 0.50
N ARG A 115 -18.27 3.77 -0.27
CA ARG A 115 -19.54 4.47 -0.36
C ARG A 115 -20.25 4.02 -1.62
N LEU A 116 -21.40 3.38 -1.44
CA LEU A 116 -22.19 2.80 -2.51
C LEU A 116 -23.51 3.53 -2.66
N ARG A 117 -23.85 3.96 -3.88
CA ARG A 117 -25.17 4.54 -4.17
C ARG A 117 -25.85 3.74 -5.26
N ARG A 118 -27.09 3.32 -5.05
CA ARG A 118 -27.88 2.71 -6.12
C ARG A 118 -28.19 3.76 -7.19
N SER A 119 -28.11 3.39 -8.47
CA SER A 119 -28.30 4.30 -9.61
C SER A 119 -29.60 5.12 -9.58
N ASP A 120 -30.66 4.58 -8.97
CA ASP A 120 -32.00 5.15 -8.88
C ASP A 120 -32.35 5.69 -7.48
N SER A 121 -31.39 5.75 -6.56
CA SER A 121 -31.63 6.13 -5.17
C SER A 121 -30.74 7.27 -4.72
N ILE A 122 -31.29 8.18 -3.91
CA ILE A 122 -30.52 9.17 -3.16
C ILE A 122 -29.82 8.56 -1.94
N THR A 123 -30.19 7.33 -1.56
CA THR A 123 -29.65 6.64 -0.40
C THR A 123 -28.25 6.13 -0.69
N VAL A 124 -27.34 6.51 0.20
CA VAL A 124 -25.95 6.06 0.22
C VAL A 124 -25.82 4.98 1.29
N ASN A 125 -25.20 3.85 0.91
CA ASN A 125 -24.84 2.77 1.79
C ASN A 125 -23.34 2.77 2.03
N PHE A 126 -22.93 2.44 3.25
CA PHE A 126 -21.54 2.21 3.58
C PHE A 126 -21.29 0.71 3.69
N VAL A 127 -20.25 0.26 3.01
CA VAL A 127 -19.87 -1.16 3.00
C VAL A 127 -18.38 -1.32 3.24
N ARG A 128 -18.01 -2.52 3.66
CA ARG A 128 -16.64 -2.98 3.72
C ARG A 128 -16.48 -4.11 2.73
N PHE A 129 -15.60 -3.93 1.76
CA PHE A 129 -15.12 -5.02 0.93
C PHE A 129 -13.96 -5.73 1.62
N GLN A 130 -14.01 -7.06 1.60
CA GLN A 130 -12.88 -7.91 1.87
C GLN A 130 -12.44 -8.52 0.55
N GLU A 131 -11.27 -8.12 0.09
CA GLU A 131 -10.71 -8.53 -1.19
C GLU A 131 -9.51 -9.43 -0.96
N GLU A 132 -9.42 -10.50 -1.74
CA GLU A 132 -8.24 -11.34 -1.79
C GLU A 132 -7.54 -11.15 -3.14
N TRP A 133 -6.26 -10.81 -3.06
CA TRP A 133 -5.41 -10.52 -4.21
C TRP A 133 -4.30 -11.55 -4.29
N LYS A 134 -4.01 -12.02 -5.51
CA LYS A 134 -2.96 -12.99 -5.78
C LYS A 134 -2.01 -12.48 -6.85
N ARG A 135 -0.73 -12.74 -6.67
CA ARG A 135 0.30 -12.34 -7.62
C ARG A 135 0.51 -13.41 -8.68
N PHE A 136 0.29 -13.06 -9.95
CA PHE A 136 0.60 -13.89 -11.12
C PHE A 136 1.77 -13.24 -11.88
N GLY A 137 2.96 -13.83 -11.77
CA GLY A 137 4.18 -13.23 -12.30
C GLY A 137 4.45 -11.86 -11.67
N ASN A 138 4.42 -10.79 -12.46
CA ASN A 138 4.57 -9.43 -11.96
C ASN A 138 3.26 -8.66 -11.77
N THR A 139 2.12 -9.32 -11.94
CA THR A 139 0.80 -8.67 -11.86
C THR A 139 0.03 -9.16 -10.65
N TRP A 140 -0.68 -8.25 -9.99
CA TRP A 140 -1.65 -8.60 -8.96
C TRP A 140 -3.04 -8.69 -9.58
N LYS A 141 -3.80 -9.71 -9.19
CA LYS A 141 -5.16 -9.92 -9.63
C LYS A 141 -6.08 -10.18 -8.44
N LEU A 142 -7.28 -9.64 -8.50
CA LEU A 142 -8.36 -9.93 -7.56
C LEU A 142 -8.85 -11.36 -7.81
N ILE A 143 -8.87 -12.18 -6.77
CA ILE A 143 -9.30 -13.59 -6.84
C ILE A 143 -10.57 -13.86 -6.04
N ASP A 144 -10.90 -13.00 -5.08
CA ASP A 144 -12.16 -13.05 -4.35
C ASP A 144 -12.54 -11.65 -3.86
N THR A 145 -13.84 -11.38 -3.77
CA THR A 145 -14.37 -10.16 -3.18
C THR A 145 -15.66 -10.44 -2.43
N GLN A 146 -15.74 -9.95 -1.20
CA GLN A 146 -16.90 -10.12 -0.34
C GLN A 146 -17.35 -8.77 0.18
N MET A 147 -18.64 -8.49 0.09
CA MET A 147 -19.24 -7.25 0.58
C MET A 147 -19.91 -7.48 1.93
N ILE A 148 -19.47 -6.73 2.94
CA ILE A 148 -20.07 -6.70 4.27
C ILE A 148 -20.73 -5.34 4.46
N LYS A 149 -22.05 -5.31 4.69
CA LYS A 149 -22.75 -4.07 5.02
C LYS A 149 -22.30 -3.59 6.40
N VAL A 150 -22.09 -2.29 6.54
CA VAL A 150 -21.69 -1.67 7.80
C VAL A 150 -22.75 -0.65 8.20
N ASP A 151 -23.26 -0.78 9.43
CA ASP A 151 -24.12 0.24 10.03
C ASP A 151 -23.23 1.36 10.58
N GLY A 152 -23.38 2.59 10.09
CA GLY A 152 -22.59 3.74 10.57
C GLY A 152 -22.22 4.75 9.50
N ASP A 153 -21.28 5.64 9.82
CA ASP A 153 -20.73 6.66 8.92
C ASP A 153 -19.43 6.17 8.24
N PHE A 154 -19.15 6.66 7.03
CA PHE A 154 -17.97 6.29 6.24
C PHE A 154 -16.64 6.42 7.00
N TRP A 155 -16.56 7.42 7.88
CA TRP A 155 -15.37 7.79 8.65
C TRP A 155 -15.33 7.22 10.06
N GLY A 156 -16.36 6.47 10.47
CA GLY A 156 -16.46 5.90 11.81
C GLY A 156 -15.22 5.09 12.16
N ARG A 157 -14.68 5.31 13.37
CA ARG A 157 -13.63 4.47 13.94
C ARG A 157 -14.23 3.09 14.22
N ASP A 158 -13.55 2.07 13.68
CA ASP A 158 -13.84 0.65 13.94
C ASP A 158 -13.64 0.31 15.42
#